data_AF-A0A452ULB9-F1
#
_entry.id   AF-A0A452ULB9-F1
#
_cell.length_a   1.000
_cell.length_b   1.000
_cell.length_c   1.000
_cell.angle_alpha   90.00
_cell.angle_beta   90.00
_cell.angle_gamma   90.00
#
_symmetry.space_group_name_H-M   'P 1'
#
loop_
_entity.id
_entity.type
_entity.pdbx_description
1 polymer ?
#
loop_
_entity_poly.entity_id
_entity_poly.type
_entity_poly.pdbx_seq_one_letter_code
_entity_poly.pdbx_strand_id
1 'polypeptide(L)'
;MAARGVGMLARLPLCAQRSQVLRPTHRLLSCPGTVAADAKREEQSSRSVETGSEDRTPKKKFSEVQKERREQAQRTVLIHCPNKISEKKFLKYLSQHGPISHHFFYESFGLYAVVEFCQKESVTSLQNVTRTPSMETEAAIPFKSRFFNLKLKNPSSQTSEKSSIPCSNHSPPSSKKLSELLCYAESVDDQLNTLLKEFQLTEEDTKLRYLTCSLIEDLAAAYFQDCTVRPFGSSVNSFGKLGCDLDMFLDLDEIGKLNTSKTSGNFLMEFQVKNVPSERIATQKILSVIGECLDHFGPGCVGVQKILNARCPLVRFSHQASGFQCDLTTNNRIALKSSELLYMYGALDSRVRALVFSIRCWARAHSLTSSIPGSWITNFSLTMMVIFFLQRRSPPILPTLDYLKTLADAEDKCIIEGHNCTFIRDLNRIKPSGNTETLESLLKEFFEYFGNFAFNKNSINIRQGREQNKPECSPLHIQNPFETSLNISKNVNQSQLQKFVDLARESAWILSQEDKDRPSPSSNQPWGLAMLLQPFVVSSVSLAKKKRRKPASERIKNLLESIKSHSPENDTDTNGKRTVSTQA
;
A
#
# COMPACT_ATOMS: atom_id res chain seq x y z
N MET A 1 -7.94 66.24 -1.74
CA MET A 1 -9.06 66.85 -2.50
C MET A 1 -10.15 65.82 -2.65
N ALA A 2 -11.39 66.25 -2.43
CA ALA A 2 -12.60 65.45 -2.31
C ALA A 2 -13.31 65.22 -3.67
N ALA A 3 -14.19 64.20 -3.71
CA ALA A 3 -15.52 64.10 -4.37
C ALA A 3 -15.75 62.64 -4.81
N ARG A 4 -16.76 61.86 -4.34
CA ARG A 4 -18.25 61.92 -4.33
C ARG A 4 -18.95 61.69 -5.68
N GLY A 5 -19.89 60.73 -5.66
CA GLY A 5 -20.99 60.46 -6.62
C GLY A 5 -21.31 58.96 -6.67
N VAL A 6 -22.17 58.36 -5.84
CA VAL A 6 -23.65 58.37 -5.70
C VAL A 6 -24.43 57.75 -6.88
N GLY A 7 -25.02 56.57 -6.63
CA GLY A 7 -26.44 56.28 -6.92
C GLY A 7 -26.77 55.26 -8.02
N MET A 8 -27.30 54.08 -7.67
CA MET A 8 -28.75 53.82 -7.70
C MET A 8 -29.13 52.41 -7.17
N LEU A 9 -30.20 52.41 -6.38
CA LEU A 9 -30.92 51.28 -5.82
C LEU A 9 -31.93 50.70 -6.82
N ALA A 10 -32.12 49.39 -6.80
CA ALA A 10 -33.38 48.75 -7.18
C ALA A 10 -33.76 47.70 -6.11
N ARG A 11 -35.02 47.73 -5.70
CA ARG A 11 -35.62 47.05 -4.54
C ARG A 11 -36.65 46.01 -5.02
N LEU A 12 -36.73 44.91 -4.24
CA LEU A 12 -37.91 44.07 -3.91
C LEU A 12 -38.39 42.99 -4.93
N PRO A 13 -39.10 41.92 -4.49
CA PRO A 13 -39.72 41.72 -3.16
C PRO A 13 -39.42 40.39 -2.42
N LEU A 14 -39.64 40.49 -1.11
CA LEU A 14 -39.85 39.40 -0.14
C LEU A 14 -41.16 38.66 -0.42
N CYS A 15 -41.15 37.33 -0.34
CA CYS A 15 -42.35 36.54 -0.09
C CYS A 15 -42.18 35.77 1.22
N ALA A 16 -43.09 36.01 2.14
CA ALA A 16 -43.18 35.38 3.44
C ALA A 16 -43.70 33.94 3.32
N GLN A 17 -43.13 33.00 4.09
CA GLN A 17 -43.84 31.79 4.46
C GLN A 17 -43.49 31.38 5.90
N ARG A 18 -44.55 30.96 6.58
CA ARG A 18 -44.74 30.82 8.02
C ARG A 18 -43.87 29.71 8.62
N SER A 19 -43.35 30.03 9.80
CA SER A 19 -42.81 29.12 10.80
C SER A 19 -43.86 28.12 11.32
N GLN A 20 -43.54 26.84 11.25
CA GLN A 20 -44.08 25.81 12.15
C GLN A 20 -42.92 25.10 12.84
N VAL A 21 -42.87 25.28 14.16
CA VAL A 21 -41.92 24.69 15.09
C VAL A 21 -42.39 23.26 15.38
N LEU A 22 -41.61 22.27 14.96
CA LEU A 22 -41.76 20.88 15.37
C LEU A 22 -40.55 20.52 16.23
N ARG A 23 -40.78 20.43 17.55
CA ARG A 23 -39.86 19.83 18.53
C ARG A 23 -39.82 18.31 18.33
N PRO A 24 -38.64 17.68 18.29
CA PRO A 24 -38.52 16.27 18.65
C PRO A 24 -38.01 16.17 20.09
N THR A 25 -38.85 15.57 20.92
CA THR A 25 -38.59 15.10 22.28
C THR A 25 -37.36 14.18 22.34
N HIS A 26 -36.38 14.53 23.18
CA HIS A 26 -35.39 13.59 23.69
C HIS A 26 -36.11 12.51 24.51
N ARG A 27 -36.07 11.25 24.06
CA ARG A 27 -36.33 10.10 24.93
C ARG A 27 -34.99 9.44 25.28
N LEU A 28 -34.57 9.71 26.51
CA LEU A 28 -33.70 8.83 27.30
C LEU A 28 -34.38 7.46 27.38
N LEU A 29 -33.69 6.40 26.95
CA LEU A 29 -34.04 5.03 27.32
C LEU A 29 -32.86 4.45 28.10
N SER A 30 -33.07 4.45 29.40
CA SER A 30 -32.31 3.78 30.45
C SER A 30 -32.27 2.26 30.25
N CYS A 31 -31.11 1.67 30.53
CA CYS A 31 -30.96 0.24 30.79
C CYS A 31 -31.78 -0.20 32.03
N PRO A 32 -32.23 -1.45 32.02
CA PRO A 32 -32.00 -2.37 33.16
C PRO A 32 -31.35 -3.67 32.63
N GLY A 33 -30.38 -4.29 33.28
CA GLY A 33 -30.46 -4.80 34.65
C GLY A 33 -30.63 -6.33 34.58
N THR A 34 -29.53 -7.04 34.80
CA THR A 34 -29.32 -8.50 34.85
C THR A 34 -30.31 -9.23 35.77
N VAL A 35 -30.73 -10.47 35.44
CA VAL A 35 -30.68 -11.70 36.29
C VAL A 35 -31.17 -12.95 35.52
N ALA A 36 -30.29 -13.97 35.51
CA ALA A 36 -30.42 -15.43 35.48
C ALA A 36 -31.59 -16.21 34.81
N ALA A 37 -31.15 -17.18 33.99
CA ALA A 37 -31.57 -18.59 33.85
C ALA A 37 -33.05 -18.95 33.64
N ASP A 38 -33.38 -19.49 32.47
CA ASP A 38 -33.94 -20.85 32.37
C ASP A 38 -33.93 -21.43 30.95
N ALA A 39 -34.02 -22.75 30.89
CA ALA A 39 -33.62 -23.64 29.81
C ALA A 39 -34.64 -23.85 28.68
N LYS A 40 -34.11 -24.34 27.54
CA LYS A 40 -34.75 -25.14 26.47
C LYS A 40 -35.81 -24.48 25.58
N ARG A 41 -35.41 -24.21 24.33
CA ARG A 41 -36.02 -24.86 23.15
C ARG A 41 -35.05 -24.79 21.96
N GLU A 42 -34.52 -25.96 21.60
CA GLU A 42 -33.86 -26.19 20.32
C GLU A 42 -34.94 -26.24 19.24
N GLU A 43 -34.86 -25.35 18.25
CA GLU A 43 -35.46 -25.58 16.93
C GLU A 43 -34.33 -25.72 15.92
N GLN A 44 -34.26 -26.94 15.38
CA GLN A 44 -33.35 -27.38 14.34
C GLN A 44 -33.63 -26.59 13.05
N SER A 45 -32.65 -25.81 12.58
CA SER A 45 -32.53 -25.48 11.16
C SER A 45 -31.34 -26.23 10.58
N SER A 46 -31.64 -27.12 9.65
CA SER A 46 -30.77 -28.03 8.90
C SER A 46 -29.45 -27.40 8.45
N ARG A 47 -28.38 -28.06 8.83
CA ARG A 47 -26.99 -27.79 8.46
C ARG A 47 -26.73 -28.34 7.05
N SER A 48 -26.79 -27.50 6.02
CA SER A 48 -26.14 -27.78 4.74
C SER A 48 -24.67 -27.35 4.84
N VAL A 49 -23.79 -28.31 4.61
CA VAL A 49 -22.34 -28.11 4.52
C VAL A 49 -22.06 -27.41 3.19
N GLU A 50 -21.87 -26.09 3.22
CA GLU A 50 -21.28 -25.36 2.10
C GLU A 50 -19.79 -25.16 2.35
N THR A 51 -19.01 -26.02 1.72
CA THR A 51 -17.60 -25.78 1.41
C THR A 51 -17.54 -24.70 0.32
N GLY A 52 -17.21 -23.48 0.71
CA GLY A 52 -17.01 -22.37 -0.22
C GLY A 52 -16.38 -21.18 0.50
N SER A 53 -15.12 -20.90 0.20
CA SER A 53 -14.41 -19.72 0.67
C SER A 53 -15.03 -18.46 0.04
N GLU A 54 -16.04 -17.88 0.68
CA GLU A 54 -16.54 -16.56 0.31
C GLU A 54 -15.47 -15.50 0.63
N ASP A 55 -14.73 -15.11 -0.40
CA ASP A 55 -13.83 -13.97 -0.38
C ASP A 55 -14.68 -12.70 -0.17
N ARG A 56 -14.79 -12.25 1.10
CA ARG A 56 -15.57 -11.06 1.48
C ARG A 56 -14.89 -9.83 0.92
N THR A 57 -15.19 -9.50 -0.33
CA THR A 57 -14.82 -8.23 -0.94
C THR A 57 -15.37 -7.10 -0.06
N PRO A 58 -14.56 -6.13 0.37
CA PRO A 58 -15.01 -5.10 1.30
C PRO A 58 -16.17 -4.29 0.72
N LYS A 59 -17.36 -4.41 1.30
CA LYS A 59 -18.54 -3.61 0.91
C LYS A 59 -18.61 -2.24 1.60
N LYS A 60 -17.73 -2.00 2.57
CA LYS A 60 -17.69 -0.75 3.36
C LYS A 60 -16.91 0.34 2.62
N LYS A 61 -17.28 1.60 2.83
CA LYS A 61 -16.50 2.72 2.28
C LYS A 61 -15.14 2.78 2.95
N PHE A 62 -14.11 3.21 2.22
CA PHE A 62 -12.75 3.33 2.75
C PHE A 62 -12.70 4.17 4.04
N SER A 63 -13.40 5.30 4.07
CA SER A 63 -13.47 6.18 5.25
C SER A 63 -14.11 5.52 6.47
N GLU A 64 -15.11 4.67 6.27
CA GLU A 64 -15.77 3.93 7.35
C GLU A 64 -14.83 2.90 7.95
N VAL A 65 -14.10 2.16 7.09
CA VAL A 65 -13.08 1.20 7.53
C VAL A 65 -11.98 1.91 8.33
N GLN A 66 -11.46 3.03 7.83
CA GLN A 66 -10.45 3.83 8.55
C GLN A 66 -10.94 4.28 9.92
N LYS A 67 -12.19 4.77 10.00
CA LYS A 67 -12.79 5.24 11.26
C LYS A 67 -12.96 4.10 12.25
N GLU A 68 -13.54 2.98 11.83
CA GLU A 68 -13.76 1.80 12.67
C GLU A 68 -12.43 1.24 13.21
N ARG A 69 -11.42 1.10 12.36
CA ARG A 69 -10.10 0.60 12.77
C ARG A 69 -9.39 1.54 13.75
N ARG A 70 -9.52 2.86 13.56
CA ARG A 70 -9.01 3.85 14.51
C ARG A 70 -9.74 3.76 15.86
N GLU A 71 -11.06 3.66 15.87
CA GLU A 71 -11.85 3.51 17.11
C GLU A 71 -11.46 2.23 17.88
N GLN A 72 -11.26 1.12 17.18
CA GLN A 72 -10.71 -0.13 17.75
C GLN A 72 -9.32 0.11 18.36
N ALA A 73 -8.43 0.78 17.63
CA ALA A 73 -7.07 1.07 18.10
C ALA A 73 -7.06 1.97 19.34
N GLN A 74 -7.98 2.93 19.46
CA GLN A 74 -8.07 3.85 20.61
C GLN A 74 -8.43 3.15 21.94
N ARG A 75 -9.07 1.99 21.89
CA ARG A 75 -9.38 1.14 23.05
C ARG A 75 -8.48 -0.12 23.14
N THR A 76 -7.38 -0.11 22.40
CA THR A 76 -6.40 -1.19 22.37
C THR A 76 -5.12 -0.76 23.10
N VAL A 77 -4.48 -1.72 23.79
CA VAL A 77 -3.21 -1.55 24.49
C VAL A 77 -2.15 -2.50 23.96
N LEU A 78 -0.88 -2.07 24.04
CA LEU A 78 0.29 -2.89 23.73
C LEU A 78 0.99 -3.27 25.03
N ILE A 79 1.30 -4.55 25.22
CA ILE A 79 1.91 -5.05 26.46
C ILE A 79 3.14 -5.88 26.13
N HIS A 80 4.31 -5.48 26.60
CA HIS A 80 5.50 -6.32 26.61
C HIS A 80 5.37 -7.37 27.72
N CYS A 81 5.48 -8.64 27.35
CA CYS A 81 5.21 -9.79 28.19
C CYS A 81 6.49 -10.54 28.57
N PRO A 82 6.56 -11.16 29.76
CA PRO A 82 7.60 -12.11 30.08
C PRO A 82 7.55 -13.34 29.18
N ASN A 83 8.71 -13.94 28.87
CA ASN A 83 8.81 -15.15 28.03
C ASN A 83 8.04 -16.37 28.59
N LYS A 84 7.76 -16.39 29.89
CA LYS A 84 6.96 -17.41 30.56
C LYS A 84 5.71 -16.76 31.13
N ILE A 85 4.61 -16.84 30.38
CA ILE A 85 3.32 -16.30 30.80
C ILE A 85 2.22 -17.30 30.47
N SER A 86 1.23 -17.39 31.35
CA SER A 86 0.00 -18.15 31.10
C SER A 86 -1.06 -17.21 30.54
N GLU A 87 -1.48 -17.45 29.31
CA GLU A 87 -2.51 -16.66 28.62
C GLU A 87 -3.77 -16.52 29.47
N LYS A 88 -4.25 -17.62 30.07
CA LYS A 88 -5.43 -17.62 30.94
C LYS A 88 -5.27 -16.70 32.16
N LYS A 89 -4.11 -16.74 32.83
CA LYS A 89 -3.83 -15.87 34.00
C LYS A 89 -3.70 -14.41 33.57
N PHE A 90 -3.06 -14.16 32.43
CA PHE A 90 -2.89 -12.85 31.83
C PHE A 90 -4.23 -12.18 31.49
N LEU A 91 -5.10 -12.88 30.75
CA LEU A 91 -6.42 -12.36 30.38
C LEU A 91 -7.32 -12.18 31.61
N LYS A 92 -7.25 -13.09 32.59
CA LYS A 92 -7.98 -12.94 33.87
C LYS A 92 -7.55 -11.69 34.63
N TYR A 93 -6.26 -11.35 34.60
CA TYR A 93 -5.76 -10.12 35.20
C TYR A 93 -6.31 -8.88 34.48
N LEU A 94 -6.18 -8.82 33.15
CA LEU A 94 -6.64 -7.67 32.37
C LEU A 94 -8.16 -7.48 32.38
N SER A 95 -8.92 -8.58 32.45
CA SER A 95 -10.40 -8.53 32.50
C SER A 95 -10.96 -7.82 33.74
N GLN A 96 -10.13 -7.59 34.77
CA GLN A 96 -10.51 -6.80 35.95
C GLN A 96 -10.70 -5.30 35.61
N HIS A 97 -10.11 -4.84 34.50
CA HIS A 97 -10.23 -3.46 34.02
C HIS A 97 -11.40 -3.28 33.02
N GLY A 98 -11.95 -4.39 32.52
CA GLY A 98 -13.12 -4.43 31.65
C GLY A 98 -13.06 -5.57 30.63
N PRO A 99 -14.17 -5.81 29.91
CA PRO A 99 -14.28 -6.93 28.99
C PRO A 99 -13.34 -6.76 27.77
N ILE A 100 -12.65 -7.84 27.42
CA ILE A 100 -11.73 -7.91 26.28
C ILE A 100 -12.50 -8.37 25.05
N SER A 101 -12.42 -7.60 23.96
CA SER A 101 -13.05 -7.92 22.68
C SER A 101 -12.18 -8.85 21.84
N HIS A 102 -10.87 -8.63 21.84
CA HIS A 102 -9.91 -9.38 21.03
C HIS A 102 -8.51 -9.28 21.62
N HIS A 103 -7.69 -10.32 21.46
CA HIS A 103 -6.27 -10.26 21.78
C HIS A 103 -5.47 -11.17 20.85
N PHE A 104 -4.18 -10.89 20.71
CA PHE A 104 -3.22 -11.81 20.09
C PHE A 104 -1.81 -11.54 20.62
N PHE A 105 -0.94 -12.53 20.47
CA PHE A 105 0.46 -12.45 20.83
C PHE A 105 1.32 -12.45 19.56
N TYR A 106 2.47 -11.81 19.62
CA TYR A 106 3.46 -11.86 18.54
C TYR A 106 4.86 -11.67 19.11
N GLU A 107 5.86 -12.09 18.32
CA GLU A 107 7.27 -11.92 18.64
C GLU A 107 7.90 -10.83 17.77
N SER A 108 8.68 -9.96 18.42
CA SER A 108 9.55 -8.97 17.79
C SER A 108 10.87 -8.97 18.58
N PHE A 109 11.29 -7.85 19.18
CA PHE A 109 12.41 -7.78 20.14
C PHE A 109 12.06 -8.36 21.53
N GLY A 110 11.07 -9.24 21.60
CA GLY A 110 10.45 -9.76 22.82
C GLY A 110 9.06 -10.31 22.51
N LEU A 111 8.41 -10.90 23.53
CA LEU A 111 7.02 -11.34 23.43
C LEU A 111 6.10 -10.16 23.72
N TYR A 112 5.18 -9.86 22.80
CA TYR A 112 4.21 -8.78 22.96
C TYR A 112 2.78 -9.32 22.86
N ALA A 113 1.86 -8.66 23.57
CA ALA A 113 0.44 -8.87 23.47
C ALA A 113 -0.26 -7.58 23.02
N VAL A 114 -1.16 -7.71 22.06
CA VAL A 114 -2.13 -6.66 21.70
C VAL A 114 -3.46 -7.04 22.31
N VAL A 115 -4.05 -6.13 23.09
CA VAL A 115 -5.32 -6.38 23.78
C VAL A 115 -6.30 -5.25 23.47
N GLU A 116 -7.36 -5.59 22.74
CA GLU A 116 -8.48 -4.70 22.42
C GLU A 116 -9.58 -4.88 23.47
N PHE A 117 -9.86 -3.84 24.25
CA PHE A 117 -11.00 -3.83 25.16
C PHE A 117 -12.29 -3.49 24.41
N CYS A 118 -13.45 -3.86 24.97
CA CYS A 118 -14.74 -3.46 24.41
C CYS A 118 -15.00 -1.94 24.61
N GLN A 119 -14.41 -1.36 25.66
CA GLN A 119 -14.66 -0.01 26.15
C GLN A 119 -13.35 0.77 26.31
N LYS A 120 -13.37 2.08 26.03
CA LYS A 120 -12.18 2.95 26.11
C LYS A 120 -11.77 3.21 27.55
N GLU A 121 -12.74 3.22 28.46
CA GLU A 121 -12.59 3.43 29.89
C GLU A 121 -11.71 2.35 30.54
N SER A 122 -11.70 1.13 29.99
CA SER A 122 -10.84 0.03 30.44
C SER A 122 -9.35 0.36 30.31
N VAL A 123 -8.98 1.10 29.27
CA VAL A 123 -7.61 1.59 29.10
C VAL A 123 -7.24 2.55 30.23
N THR A 124 -8.13 3.48 30.56
CA THR A 124 -7.93 4.45 31.65
C THR A 124 -7.83 3.74 33.00
N SER A 125 -8.71 2.74 33.24
CA SER A 125 -8.68 1.89 34.43
C SER A 125 -7.32 1.19 34.60
N LEU A 126 -6.76 0.64 33.52
CA LEU A 126 -5.45 -0.01 33.54
C LEU A 126 -4.31 1.00 33.75
N GLN A 127 -4.37 2.17 33.12
CA GLN A 127 -3.36 3.24 33.31
C GLN A 127 -3.32 3.74 34.75
N ASN A 128 -4.47 3.87 35.42
CA ASN A 128 -4.56 4.36 36.79
C ASN A 128 -3.87 3.44 37.83
N VAL A 129 -3.82 2.13 37.58
CA VAL A 129 -3.11 1.19 38.46
C VAL A 129 -1.65 0.96 38.06
N THR A 130 -1.23 1.48 36.92
CA THR A 130 0.12 1.32 36.38
C THR A 130 1.05 2.35 37.00
N ARG A 131 2.25 1.91 37.40
CA ARG A 131 3.28 2.76 38.01
C ARG A 131 4.39 3.07 37.01
N THR A 132 4.98 4.25 37.12
CA THR A 132 6.22 4.58 36.40
C THR A 132 7.36 3.71 36.94
N PRO A 133 8.21 3.12 36.07
CA PRO A 133 9.35 2.35 36.52
C PRO A 133 10.28 3.19 37.40
N SER A 134 10.70 2.63 38.53
CA SER A 134 11.80 3.15 39.34
C SER A 134 12.94 2.13 39.29
N MET A 135 14.03 2.46 38.62
CA MET A 135 15.30 1.72 38.70
C MET A 135 16.28 2.57 39.50
N GLU A 136 17.10 1.95 40.36
CA GLU A 136 18.01 2.68 41.27
C GLU A 136 19.07 3.51 40.52
N THR A 137 19.42 3.11 39.30
CA THR A 137 20.51 3.71 38.50
C THR A 137 20.05 4.49 37.27
N GLU A 138 18.76 4.46 36.93
CA GLU A 138 18.23 5.07 35.68
C GLU A 138 16.97 5.89 35.95
N ALA A 139 16.95 7.12 35.44
CA ALA A 139 15.77 7.98 35.48
C ALA A 139 14.84 7.69 34.29
N ALA A 140 13.57 7.41 34.56
CA ALA A 140 12.56 7.21 33.52
C ALA A 140 11.88 8.53 33.14
N ILE A 141 11.70 8.77 31.84
CA ILE A 141 10.89 9.88 31.34
C ILE A 141 9.41 9.54 31.56
N PRO A 142 8.64 10.35 32.31
CA PRO A 142 7.31 9.96 32.79
C PRO A 142 6.19 10.18 31.76
N PHE A 143 6.41 9.82 30.48
CA PHE A 143 5.38 9.81 29.45
C PHE A 143 4.45 8.60 29.64
N LYS A 144 3.21 8.85 30.08
CA LYS A 144 2.20 7.80 30.26
C LYS A 144 1.56 7.45 28.93
N SER A 145 1.86 6.26 28.41
CA SER A 145 1.33 5.75 27.14
C SER A 145 0.36 4.59 27.34
N ARG A 146 -0.11 4.00 26.23
CA ARG A 146 -0.83 2.71 26.20
C ARG A 146 0.09 1.53 25.92
N PHE A 147 1.40 1.74 26.01
CA PHE A 147 2.42 0.71 25.90
C PHE A 147 2.95 0.34 27.30
N PHE A 148 2.60 -0.85 27.77
CA PHE A 148 2.87 -1.34 29.10
C PHE A 148 3.98 -2.40 29.12
N ASN A 149 4.62 -2.56 30.27
CA ASN A 149 5.54 -3.66 30.53
C ASN A 149 5.01 -4.51 31.70
N LEU A 150 4.76 -5.78 31.44
CA LEU A 150 4.29 -6.71 32.45
C LEU A 150 5.48 -7.43 33.08
N LYS A 151 5.64 -7.30 34.40
CA LYS A 151 6.67 -8.02 35.18
C LYS A 151 6.01 -8.99 36.17
N LEU A 152 6.57 -10.19 36.29
CA LEU A 152 6.18 -11.13 37.34
C LEU A 152 6.77 -10.68 38.67
N LYS A 153 5.96 -10.62 39.74
CA LYS A 153 6.43 -10.27 41.08
C LYS A 153 7.43 -11.30 41.63
N ASN A 154 7.19 -12.59 41.38
CA ASN A 154 8.04 -13.70 41.81
C ASN A 154 8.39 -14.60 40.59
N PRO A 155 9.58 -14.43 39.97
CA PRO A 155 9.98 -15.22 38.80
C PRO A 155 10.24 -16.70 39.10
N SER A 156 10.63 -17.02 40.35
CA SER A 156 11.12 -18.33 40.79
C SER A 156 10.03 -19.33 41.20
N SER A 157 8.77 -18.89 41.39
CA SER A 157 7.69 -19.74 41.90
C SER A 157 6.78 -20.34 40.82
N GLN A 158 7.13 -20.20 39.54
CA GLN A 158 6.42 -20.90 38.46
C GLN A 158 7.19 -22.17 38.10
N THR A 159 6.60 -23.30 38.50
CA THR A 159 6.92 -24.65 38.02
C THR A 159 6.91 -24.69 36.49
N SER A 160 7.70 -25.61 35.94
CA SER A 160 8.05 -25.82 34.53
C SER A 160 6.88 -26.17 33.60
N GLU A 161 5.84 -25.35 33.54
CA GLU A 161 4.85 -25.43 32.46
C GLU A 161 5.37 -24.66 31.25
N LYS A 162 5.96 -25.40 30.30
CA LYS A 162 6.25 -24.89 28.94
C LYS A 162 4.92 -24.77 28.18
N SER A 163 4.08 -23.78 28.49
CA SER A 163 2.98 -23.42 27.58
C SER A 163 3.52 -22.44 26.54
N SER A 164 3.87 -22.93 25.36
CA SER A 164 4.15 -22.06 24.21
C SER A 164 2.85 -21.39 23.79
N ILE A 165 2.78 -20.06 23.93
CA ILE A 165 1.61 -19.30 23.48
C ILE A 165 1.64 -19.20 21.96
N PRO A 166 0.52 -19.47 21.26
CA PRO A 166 0.43 -19.25 19.82
C PRO A 166 0.72 -17.79 19.48
N CYS A 167 1.74 -17.56 18.65
CA CYS A 167 2.12 -16.23 18.20
C CYS A 167 1.75 -16.02 16.74
N SER A 168 1.15 -14.88 16.45
CA SER A 168 0.88 -14.42 15.10
C SER A 168 2.20 -14.10 14.40
N ASN A 169 2.36 -14.58 13.16
CA ASN A 169 3.52 -14.28 12.35
C ASN A 169 3.26 -13.03 11.50
N HIS A 170 4.10 -12.01 11.67
CA HIS A 170 4.03 -10.73 10.96
C HIS A 170 5.10 -10.59 9.87
N SER A 171 5.86 -11.67 9.61
CA SER A 171 6.89 -11.72 8.58
C SER A 171 6.41 -12.50 7.36
N PRO A 172 6.79 -12.07 6.13
CA PRO A 172 6.52 -12.84 4.92
C PRO A 172 7.23 -14.20 4.97
N PRO A 173 6.75 -15.21 4.23
CA PRO A 173 7.41 -16.51 4.16
C PRO A 173 8.83 -16.39 3.58
N SER A 174 9.69 -17.34 3.94
CA SER A 174 11.01 -17.45 3.31
C SER A 174 10.87 -17.79 1.82
N SER A 175 11.82 -17.35 1.01
CA SER A 175 11.81 -17.60 -0.44
C SER A 175 11.75 -19.10 -0.78
N LYS A 176 12.38 -19.95 0.05
CA LYS A 176 12.35 -21.41 -0.10
C LYS A 176 10.94 -21.96 0.12
N LYS A 177 10.30 -21.60 1.24
CA LYS A 177 8.94 -22.04 1.57
C LYS A 177 7.94 -21.57 0.51
N LEU A 178 8.07 -20.32 0.05
CA LEU A 178 7.23 -19.81 -1.04
C LEU A 178 7.41 -20.63 -2.32
N SER A 179 8.66 -20.88 -2.73
CA SER A 179 8.92 -21.67 -3.94
C SER A 179 8.30 -23.06 -3.87
N GLU A 180 8.40 -23.73 -2.72
CA GLU A 180 7.77 -25.03 -2.49
C GLU A 180 6.25 -24.93 -2.65
N LEU A 181 5.60 -23.98 -1.96
CA LEU A 181 4.15 -23.78 -2.05
C LEU A 181 3.66 -23.52 -3.48
N LEU A 182 4.41 -22.74 -4.27
CA LEU A 182 4.03 -22.44 -5.65
C LEU A 182 4.21 -23.66 -6.58
N CYS A 183 5.24 -24.48 -6.37
CA CYS A 183 5.44 -25.70 -7.15
C CYS A 183 4.32 -26.72 -6.96
N TYR A 184 3.73 -26.79 -5.76
CA TYR A 184 2.63 -27.71 -5.41
C TYR A 184 1.22 -27.22 -5.79
N ALA A 185 1.07 -26.01 -6.32
CA ALA A 185 -0.23 -25.51 -6.75
C ALA A 185 -0.76 -26.27 -7.98
N GLU A 186 -2.07 -26.21 -8.24
CA GLU A 186 -2.70 -26.94 -9.35
C GLU A 186 -2.82 -26.11 -10.64
N SER A 187 -2.64 -24.79 -10.56
CA SER A 187 -2.74 -23.84 -11.68
C SER A 187 -1.91 -22.58 -11.46
N VAL A 188 -1.61 -21.84 -12.53
CA VAL A 188 -0.99 -20.51 -12.42
C VAL A 188 -1.91 -19.58 -11.63
N ASP A 189 -3.23 -19.65 -11.85
CA ASP A 189 -4.23 -18.98 -11.02
C ASP A 189 -4.07 -19.30 -9.52
N ASP A 190 -3.91 -20.57 -9.15
CA ASP A 190 -3.69 -20.99 -7.76
C ASP A 190 -2.33 -20.51 -7.22
N GLN A 191 -1.28 -20.48 -8.05
CA GLN A 191 0.01 -19.92 -7.66
C GLN A 191 -0.10 -18.44 -7.30
N LEU A 192 -0.80 -17.65 -8.13
CA LEU A 192 -0.98 -16.20 -7.92
C LEU A 192 -1.81 -15.93 -6.67
N ASN A 193 -2.87 -16.72 -6.45
CA ASN A 193 -3.71 -16.61 -5.25
C ASN A 193 -2.96 -17.09 -3.98
N THR A 194 -2.14 -18.13 -4.08
CA THR A 194 -1.28 -18.60 -2.98
C THR A 194 -0.26 -17.54 -2.60
N LEU A 195 0.40 -16.93 -3.58
CA LEU A 195 1.32 -15.82 -3.35
C LEU A 195 0.62 -14.65 -2.65
N LEU A 196 -0.57 -14.26 -3.14
CA LEU A 196 -1.37 -13.21 -2.49
C LEU A 196 -1.66 -13.55 -1.03
N LYS A 197 -2.16 -14.76 -0.76
CA LYS A 197 -2.54 -15.22 0.59
C LYS A 197 -1.37 -15.19 1.56
N GLU A 198 -0.19 -15.63 1.13
CA GLU A 198 0.99 -15.70 1.99
C GLU A 198 1.66 -14.34 2.22
N PHE A 199 1.46 -13.36 1.32
CA PHE A 199 2.09 -12.06 1.42
C PHE A 199 1.19 -10.96 1.96
N GLN A 200 -0.13 -11.05 1.79
CA GLN A 200 -1.05 -9.99 2.20
C GLN A 200 -1.00 -9.74 3.71
N LEU A 201 -1.34 -8.51 4.13
CA LEU A 201 -1.49 -8.18 5.55
C LEU A 201 -2.58 -9.05 6.18
N THR A 202 -2.31 -9.58 7.39
CA THR A 202 -3.33 -10.26 8.19
C THR A 202 -4.18 -9.26 8.96
N GLU A 203 -5.27 -9.74 9.57
CA GLU A 203 -6.09 -8.92 10.46
C GLU A 203 -5.30 -8.45 11.68
N GLU A 204 -4.46 -9.31 12.25
CA GLU A 204 -3.59 -8.98 13.39
C GLU A 204 -2.54 -7.93 13.00
N ASP A 205 -1.88 -8.08 11.84
CA ASP A 205 -0.90 -7.11 11.33
C ASP A 205 -1.56 -5.75 11.10
N THR A 206 -2.75 -5.76 10.50
CA THR A 206 -3.56 -4.56 10.28
C THR A 206 -3.91 -3.89 11.61
N LYS A 207 -4.43 -4.63 12.61
CA LYS A 207 -4.71 -4.10 13.95
C LYS A 207 -3.46 -3.50 14.60
N LEU A 208 -2.30 -4.17 14.49
CA LEU A 208 -1.04 -3.66 15.03
C LEU A 208 -0.59 -2.36 14.35
N ARG A 209 -0.79 -2.21 13.04
CA ARG A 209 -0.50 -0.96 12.29
C ARG A 209 -1.37 0.20 12.78
N TYR A 210 -2.67 -0.02 12.93
CA TYR A 210 -3.58 1.02 13.46
C TYR A 210 -3.29 1.34 14.93
N LEU A 211 -2.95 0.35 15.76
CA LEU A 211 -2.51 0.58 17.13
C LEU A 211 -1.24 1.43 17.16
N THR A 212 -0.26 1.11 16.30
CA THR A 212 0.99 1.89 16.22
C THR A 212 0.68 3.34 15.83
N CYS A 213 -0.15 3.58 14.83
CA CYS A 213 -0.61 4.95 14.50
C CYS A 213 -1.28 5.64 15.69
N SER A 214 -2.14 4.92 16.41
CA SER A 214 -2.84 5.42 17.60
C SER A 214 -1.86 5.78 18.75
N LEU A 215 -0.77 5.03 18.93
CA LEU A 215 0.26 5.36 19.93
C LEU A 215 1.03 6.64 19.54
N ILE A 216 1.31 6.83 18.25
CA ILE A 216 1.93 8.05 17.72
C ILE A 216 0.95 9.24 17.82
N GLU A 217 -0.35 9.00 17.62
CA GLU A 217 -1.41 9.99 17.86
C GLU A 217 -1.40 10.49 19.30
N ASP A 218 -1.31 9.60 20.31
CA ASP A 218 -1.26 10.00 21.72
C ASP A 218 -0.07 10.94 22.01
N LEU A 219 1.09 10.67 21.40
CA LEU A 219 2.30 11.48 21.57
C LEU A 219 2.14 12.85 20.89
N ALA A 220 1.60 12.89 19.67
CA ALA A 220 1.35 14.14 18.95
C ALA A 220 0.26 14.99 19.65
N ALA A 221 -0.73 14.34 20.26
CA ALA A 221 -1.83 14.98 20.98
C ALA A 221 -1.37 15.77 22.22
N ALA A 222 -0.16 15.52 22.73
CA ALA A 222 0.43 16.32 23.80
C ALA A 222 0.69 17.78 23.39
N TYR A 223 0.90 18.04 22.09
CA TYR A 223 1.07 19.39 21.54
C TYR A 223 -0.13 19.85 20.72
N PHE A 224 -0.72 18.93 19.96
CA PHE A 224 -1.79 19.21 19.02
C PHE A 224 -3.04 18.45 19.45
N GLN A 225 -3.76 19.04 20.41
CA GLN A 225 -5.02 18.48 20.88
C GLN A 225 -5.95 18.18 19.70
N ASP A 226 -6.64 17.04 19.73
CA ASP A 226 -7.54 16.57 18.67
C ASP A 226 -6.90 16.26 17.31
N CYS A 227 -5.57 16.18 17.23
CA CYS A 227 -4.91 15.66 16.04
C CYS A 227 -5.30 14.19 15.77
N THR A 228 -5.15 13.76 14.52
CA THR A 228 -5.34 12.34 14.18
C THR A 228 -4.14 11.81 13.41
N VAL A 229 -3.70 10.59 13.70
CA VAL A 229 -2.65 9.92 12.93
C VAL A 229 -3.26 8.71 12.24
N ARG A 230 -3.24 8.70 10.91
CA ARG A 230 -3.90 7.68 10.09
C ARG A 230 -2.89 6.98 9.19
N PRO A 231 -2.96 5.64 9.04
CA PRO A 231 -2.13 4.95 8.07
C PRO A 231 -2.59 5.27 6.65
N PHE A 232 -1.64 5.33 5.72
CA PHE A 232 -1.91 5.42 4.29
C PHE A 232 -1.01 4.48 3.48
N GLY A 233 -1.08 4.55 2.15
CA GLY A 233 -0.22 3.78 1.27
C GLY A 233 -0.48 2.27 1.37
N SER A 234 0.59 1.48 1.37
CA SER A 234 0.50 0.02 1.36
C SER A 234 -0.23 -0.56 2.56
N SER A 235 -0.28 0.14 3.69
CA SER A 235 -0.98 -0.35 4.90
C SER A 235 -2.50 -0.42 4.74
N VAL A 236 -3.08 0.32 3.78
CA VAL A 236 -4.55 0.49 3.69
C VAL A 236 -5.11 0.36 2.27
N ASN A 237 -4.25 0.33 1.25
CA ASN A 237 -4.67 0.34 -0.14
C ASN A 237 -4.97 -1.05 -0.73
N SER A 238 -5.06 -2.09 0.10
CA SER A 238 -5.23 -3.52 -0.25
C SER A 238 -4.05 -4.23 -0.93
N PHE A 239 -2.97 -3.50 -1.24
CA PHE A 239 -1.75 -4.01 -1.87
C PHE A 239 -0.56 -4.07 -0.88
N GLY A 240 -0.82 -4.02 0.41
CA GLY A 240 0.19 -4.17 1.45
C GLY A 240 0.69 -5.59 1.57
N LYS A 241 2.02 -5.76 1.66
CA LYS A 241 2.63 -7.05 2.00
C LYS A 241 3.13 -7.05 3.44
N LEU A 242 3.17 -8.21 4.09
CA LEU A 242 3.80 -8.37 5.40
C LEU A 242 5.25 -7.84 5.36
N GLY A 243 5.62 -7.12 6.42
CA GLY A 243 6.90 -6.42 6.52
C GLY A 243 7.03 -5.15 5.66
N CYS A 244 5.97 -4.64 5.04
CA CYS A 244 6.02 -3.31 4.40
C CYS A 244 5.97 -2.17 5.43
N ASP A 245 6.53 -1.02 5.03
CA ASP A 245 6.56 0.21 5.82
C ASP A 245 5.15 0.66 6.25
N LEU A 246 5.09 1.37 7.37
CA LEU A 246 3.90 2.01 7.90
C LEU A 246 3.97 3.51 7.63
N ASP A 247 3.39 3.92 6.50
CA ASP A 247 3.23 5.32 6.14
C ASP A 247 2.09 5.95 6.97
N MET A 248 2.39 7.04 7.66
CA MET A 248 1.48 7.72 8.59
C MET A 248 1.24 9.17 8.18
N PHE A 249 -0.01 9.60 8.26
CA PHE A 249 -0.43 10.98 8.04
C PHE A 249 -0.94 11.59 9.35
N LEU A 250 -0.22 12.59 9.87
CA LEU A 250 -0.66 13.45 10.97
C LEU A 250 -1.55 14.56 10.42
N ASP A 251 -2.85 14.41 10.65
CA ASP A 251 -3.89 15.36 10.28
C ASP A 251 -4.13 16.35 11.41
N LEU A 252 -4.01 17.64 11.08
CA LEU A 252 -4.22 18.76 12.00
C LEU A 252 -5.44 19.61 11.60
N ASP A 253 -6.12 19.29 10.51
CA ASP A 253 -7.24 20.10 10.00
C ASP A 253 -8.50 19.96 10.84
N GLU A 254 -8.71 18.78 11.42
CA GLU A 254 -9.88 18.50 12.23
C GLU A 254 -9.87 19.27 13.55
N ILE A 255 -8.69 19.76 13.99
CA ILE A 255 -8.52 20.57 15.21
C ILE A 255 -9.36 21.87 15.14
N GLY A 256 -9.52 22.44 13.95
CA GLY A 256 -10.28 23.69 13.75
C GLY A 256 -11.78 23.53 13.50
N LYS A 257 -12.29 22.30 13.32
CA LYS A 257 -13.69 22.06 12.92
C LYS A 257 -14.64 21.82 14.09
N LEU A 258 -14.14 21.79 15.33
CA LEU A 258 -14.97 21.57 16.51
C LEU A 258 -15.89 22.78 16.76
N ASN A 259 -17.17 22.63 16.39
CA ASN A 259 -18.34 23.38 16.86
C ASN A 259 -18.10 24.87 17.17
N THR A 260 -17.97 25.70 16.13
CA THR A 260 -18.34 27.11 16.24
C THR A 260 -19.85 27.19 16.41
N SER A 261 -20.35 26.97 17.63
CA SER A 261 -21.68 27.45 18.00
C SER A 261 -21.71 28.92 17.64
N LYS A 262 -22.70 29.38 16.85
CA LYS A 262 -22.83 30.79 16.48
C LYS A 262 -22.77 31.64 17.75
N THR A 263 -21.61 32.20 18.05
CA THR A 263 -21.43 33.09 19.18
C THR A 263 -22.16 34.36 18.80
N SER A 264 -23.31 34.58 19.43
CA SER A 264 -24.05 35.82 19.31
C SER A 264 -23.22 36.92 19.98
N GLY A 265 -22.61 37.80 19.17
CA GLY A 265 -21.77 38.89 19.65
C GLY A 265 -20.92 39.53 18.54
N ASN A 266 -20.40 40.72 18.80
CA ASN A 266 -19.55 41.47 17.86
C ASN A 266 -18.06 41.07 17.92
N PHE A 267 -17.70 40.11 18.77
CA PHE A 267 -16.31 39.74 19.01
C PHE A 267 -16.04 38.33 18.48
N LEU A 268 -14.97 38.21 17.70
CA LEU A 268 -14.36 36.94 17.30
C LEU A 268 -13.16 36.69 18.20
N MET A 269 -13.10 35.52 18.83
CA MET A 269 -11.96 35.11 19.64
C MET A 269 -11.17 34.06 18.88
N GLU A 270 -9.88 34.33 18.69
CA GLU A 270 -8.95 33.44 18.00
C GLU A 270 -7.77 33.13 18.92
N PHE A 271 -7.18 31.94 18.77
CA PHE A 271 -5.96 31.61 19.48
C PHE A 271 -4.78 32.45 18.94
N GLN A 272 -3.98 33.02 19.82
CA GLN A 272 -2.73 33.67 19.44
C GLN A 272 -1.72 32.58 19.04
N VAL A 273 -1.49 32.43 17.73
CA VAL A 273 -0.56 31.44 17.16
C VAL A 273 0.64 32.10 16.47
N LYS A 274 1.68 31.30 16.20
CA LYS A 274 2.88 31.78 15.49
C LYS A 274 2.67 31.70 13.98
N ASN A 275 2.75 32.85 13.32
CA ASN A 275 2.69 32.92 11.86
C ASN A 275 4.00 32.48 11.21
N VAL A 276 3.90 31.75 10.10
CA VAL A 276 5.03 31.32 9.28
C VAL A 276 4.76 31.63 7.80
N PRO A 277 5.80 31.77 6.95
CA PRO A 277 5.61 32.25 5.57
C PRO A 277 4.84 31.30 4.64
N SER A 278 4.79 30.00 4.94
CA SER A 278 4.08 29.01 4.13
C SER A 278 3.70 27.77 4.92
N GLU A 279 2.71 27.02 4.42
CA GLU A 279 2.32 25.71 4.95
C GLU A 279 3.49 24.74 5.00
N ARG A 280 4.37 24.75 4.00
CA ARG A 280 5.58 23.92 3.98
C ARG A 280 6.47 24.19 5.20
N ILE A 281 6.68 25.45 5.56
CA ILE A 281 7.48 25.80 6.76
C ILE A 281 6.75 25.35 8.04
N ALA A 282 5.42 25.46 8.09
CA ALA A 282 4.62 24.92 9.20
C ALA A 282 4.84 23.41 9.35
N THR A 283 4.66 22.65 8.26
CA THR A 283 4.90 21.20 8.17
C THR A 283 6.30 20.83 8.67
N GLN A 284 7.33 21.51 8.19
CA GLN A 284 8.71 21.23 8.60
C GLN A 284 8.94 21.48 10.10
N LYS A 285 8.39 22.56 10.65
CA LYS A 285 8.51 22.87 12.09
C LYS A 285 7.76 21.86 12.95
N ILE A 286 6.53 21.52 12.57
CA ILE A 286 5.71 20.51 13.27
C ILE A 286 6.43 19.17 13.28
N LEU A 287 6.85 18.68 12.12
CA LEU A 287 7.57 17.42 12.00
C LEU A 287 8.91 17.44 12.72
N SER A 288 9.61 18.58 12.75
CA SER A 288 10.84 18.70 13.55
C SER A 288 10.55 18.48 15.02
N VAL A 289 9.53 19.12 15.59
CA VAL A 289 9.17 18.98 17.01
C VAL A 289 8.68 17.57 17.33
N ILE A 290 7.78 17.02 16.51
CA ILE A 290 7.31 15.65 16.69
C ILE A 290 8.47 14.65 16.56
N GLY A 291 9.41 14.87 15.64
CA GLY A 291 10.62 14.09 15.52
C GLY A 291 11.48 14.10 16.78
N GLU A 292 11.70 15.29 17.39
CA GLU A 292 12.40 15.38 18.68
C GLU A 292 11.67 14.61 19.79
N CYS A 293 10.34 14.70 19.83
CA CYS A 293 9.55 14.00 20.84
C CYS A 293 9.56 12.49 20.65
N LEU A 294 9.53 12.00 19.40
CA LEU A 294 9.68 10.58 19.12
C LEU A 294 11.04 10.06 19.57
N ASP A 295 12.11 10.81 19.30
CA ASP A 295 13.49 10.40 19.59
C ASP A 295 13.78 10.39 21.10
N HIS A 296 13.31 11.42 21.82
CA HIS A 296 13.62 11.58 23.24
C HIS A 296 12.57 10.97 24.17
N PHE A 297 11.29 10.95 23.79
CA PHE A 297 10.17 10.62 24.70
C PHE A 297 9.31 9.44 24.22
N GLY A 298 9.42 9.06 22.94
CA GLY A 298 8.60 8.01 22.34
C GLY A 298 9.04 6.61 22.76
N PRO A 299 8.26 5.87 23.58
CA PRO A 299 8.67 4.55 24.02
C PRO A 299 8.77 3.59 22.81
N GLY A 300 9.94 2.96 22.65
CA GLY A 300 10.21 2.03 21.56
C GLY A 300 10.42 2.68 20.18
N CYS A 301 10.42 4.01 20.07
CA CYS A 301 10.77 4.72 18.85
C CYS A 301 12.28 4.91 18.78
N VAL A 302 12.93 4.41 17.73
CA VAL A 302 14.39 4.46 17.58
C VAL A 302 14.80 4.81 16.15
N GLY A 303 16.04 5.28 15.99
CA GLY A 303 16.61 5.58 14.67
C GLY A 303 15.86 6.71 13.95
N VAL A 304 15.46 7.75 14.69
CA VAL A 304 14.65 8.85 14.17
C VAL A 304 15.47 9.70 13.19
N GLN A 305 14.91 9.93 12.00
CA GLN A 305 15.52 10.69 10.91
C GLN A 305 14.53 11.74 10.40
N LYS A 306 14.91 13.02 10.56
CA LYS A 306 14.11 14.16 10.10
C LYS A 306 14.46 14.51 8.65
N ILE A 307 13.67 14.05 7.69
CA ILE A 307 13.89 14.27 6.25
C ILE A 307 13.01 15.45 5.78
N LEU A 308 13.29 16.64 6.34
CA LEU A 308 12.41 17.80 6.22
C LEU A 308 12.54 18.55 4.88
N ASN A 309 13.65 18.36 4.16
CA ASN A 309 13.93 19.07 2.90
C ASN A 309 13.45 18.32 1.65
N ALA A 310 12.94 17.09 1.79
CA ALA A 310 12.35 16.35 0.68
C ALA A 310 11.13 17.08 0.10
N ARG A 311 10.72 16.69 -1.12
CA ARG A 311 9.50 17.22 -1.76
C ARG A 311 8.30 17.13 -0.81
N CYS A 312 8.10 15.96 -0.22
CA CYS A 312 7.17 15.74 0.88
C CYS A 312 8.00 15.56 2.17
N PRO A 313 8.04 16.56 3.08
CA PRO A 313 8.74 16.45 4.35
C PRO A 313 8.18 15.30 5.18
N LEU A 314 9.07 14.52 5.80
CA LEU A 314 8.70 13.39 6.65
C LEU A 314 9.70 13.15 7.79
N VAL A 315 9.25 12.40 8.80
CA VAL A 315 10.08 11.84 9.86
C VAL A 315 10.04 10.32 9.74
N ARG A 316 11.20 9.71 9.59
CA ARG A 316 11.36 8.26 9.50
C ARG A 316 11.86 7.72 10.83
N PHE A 317 11.31 6.61 11.32
CA PHE A 317 11.73 5.96 12.56
C PHE A 317 11.35 4.48 12.58
N SER A 318 11.95 3.69 13.46
CA SER A 318 11.56 2.29 13.71
C SER A 318 10.82 2.20 15.04
N HIS A 319 9.65 1.55 15.06
CA HIS A 319 8.93 1.26 16.30
C HIS A 319 9.21 -0.17 16.76
N GLN A 320 10.19 -0.33 17.66
CA GLN A 320 10.78 -1.61 18.09
C GLN A 320 9.73 -2.64 18.52
N ALA A 321 8.73 -2.22 19.31
CA ALA A 321 7.73 -3.14 19.83
C ALA A 321 6.95 -3.83 18.69
N SER A 322 6.54 -3.06 17.68
CA SER A 322 5.85 -3.59 16.49
C SER A 322 6.78 -4.18 15.42
N GLY A 323 8.06 -3.80 15.40
CA GLY A 323 8.99 -4.12 14.32
C GLY A 323 8.78 -3.32 13.02
N PHE A 324 7.88 -2.34 13.00
CA PHE A 324 7.60 -1.54 11.80
C PHE A 324 8.63 -0.43 11.56
N GLN A 325 9.00 -0.27 10.29
CA GLN A 325 9.59 0.97 9.77
C GLN A 325 8.45 1.95 9.48
N CYS A 326 8.51 3.14 10.08
CA CYS A 326 7.45 4.14 10.03
C CYS A 326 7.92 5.43 9.35
N ASP A 327 7.08 6.00 8.49
CA ASP A 327 7.30 7.28 7.83
C ASP A 327 6.11 8.22 8.15
N LEU A 328 6.34 9.25 8.96
CA LEU A 328 5.32 10.22 9.40
C LEU A 328 5.40 11.52 8.58
N THR A 329 4.29 11.93 7.98
CA THR A 329 4.15 13.21 7.27
C THR A 329 2.89 13.96 7.71
N THR A 330 2.78 15.26 7.38
CA THR A 330 1.62 16.11 7.73
C THR A 330 0.93 16.74 6.52
N ASN A 331 1.55 16.77 5.34
CA ASN A 331 0.98 17.44 4.18
C ASN A 331 1.12 16.59 2.90
N ASN A 332 0.24 15.59 2.77
CA ASN A 332 0.19 14.67 1.64
C ASN A 332 -1.22 14.08 1.44
N ARG A 333 -2.24 14.94 1.34
CA ARG A 333 -3.64 14.49 1.21
C ARG A 333 -3.91 13.80 -0.11
N ILE A 334 -3.14 14.13 -1.14
CA ILE A 334 -3.21 13.46 -2.44
C ILE A 334 -2.85 11.97 -2.28
N ALA A 335 -1.86 11.62 -1.47
CA ALA A 335 -1.53 10.22 -1.19
C ALA A 335 -2.65 9.47 -0.44
N LEU A 336 -3.41 10.14 0.44
CA LEU A 336 -4.61 9.55 1.04
C LEU A 336 -5.64 9.20 -0.03
N LYS A 337 -5.90 10.10 -0.98
CA LYS A 337 -6.80 9.85 -2.11
C LYS A 337 -6.29 8.80 -3.08
N SER A 338 -4.99 8.71 -3.31
CA SER A 338 -4.39 7.60 -4.05
C SER A 338 -4.57 6.27 -3.33
N SER A 339 -4.48 6.25 -2.00
CA SER A 339 -4.70 5.04 -1.20
C SER A 339 -6.15 4.58 -1.25
N GLU A 340 -7.10 5.52 -1.17
CA GLU A 340 -8.53 5.26 -1.30
C GLU A 340 -8.90 4.74 -2.71
N LEU A 341 -8.36 5.35 -3.78
CA LEU A 341 -8.57 4.88 -5.15
C LEU A 341 -8.05 3.45 -5.34
N LEU A 342 -6.85 3.17 -4.84
CA LEU A 342 -6.23 1.85 -4.91
C LEU A 342 -7.00 0.80 -4.09
N TYR A 343 -7.48 1.16 -2.90
CA TYR A 343 -8.36 0.32 -2.10
C TYR A 343 -9.60 -0.07 -2.90
N MET A 344 -10.25 0.87 -3.57
CA MET A 344 -11.41 0.57 -4.39
C MET A 344 -11.06 -0.37 -5.54
N TYR A 345 -9.98 -0.12 -6.27
CA TYR A 345 -9.57 -1.00 -7.36
C TYR A 345 -9.27 -2.42 -6.90
N GLY A 346 -8.62 -2.59 -5.75
CA GLY A 346 -8.38 -3.92 -5.19
C GLY A 346 -9.64 -4.61 -4.63
N ALA A 347 -10.69 -3.85 -4.31
CA ALA A 347 -11.97 -4.37 -3.86
C ALA A 347 -12.98 -4.65 -4.99
N LEU A 348 -12.76 -4.10 -6.20
CA LEU A 348 -13.68 -4.27 -7.33
C LEU A 348 -13.57 -5.64 -7.99
N ASP A 349 -12.38 -6.24 -8.01
CA ASP A 349 -12.14 -7.54 -8.64
C ASP A 349 -10.93 -8.22 -7.98
N SER A 350 -11.08 -9.48 -7.56
CA SER A 350 -10.04 -10.22 -6.82
C SER A 350 -8.76 -10.40 -7.64
N ARG A 351 -8.88 -10.47 -8.98
CA ARG A 351 -7.73 -10.65 -9.88
C ARG A 351 -6.76 -9.49 -9.82
N VAL A 352 -7.23 -8.30 -9.45
CA VAL A 352 -6.41 -7.09 -9.35
C VAL A 352 -5.32 -7.27 -8.29
N ARG A 353 -5.69 -7.75 -7.10
CA ARG A 353 -4.75 -7.99 -6.00
C ARG A 353 -3.76 -9.08 -6.38
N ALA A 354 -4.25 -10.22 -6.88
CA ALA A 354 -3.40 -11.32 -7.30
C ALA A 354 -2.35 -10.91 -8.34
N LEU A 355 -2.74 -10.15 -9.37
CA LEU A 355 -1.80 -9.65 -10.39
C LEU A 355 -0.82 -8.62 -9.82
N VAL A 356 -1.29 -7.64 -9.04
CA VAL A 356 -0.40 -6.61 -8.47
C VAL A 356 0.66 -7.23 -7.56
N PHE A 357 0.29 -8.19 -6.70
CA PHE A 357 1.26 -8.86 -5.83
C PHE A 357 2.28 -9.67 -6.64
N SER A 358 1.82 -10.41 -7.65
CA SER A 358 2.66 -11.28 -8.47
C SER A 358 3.65 -10.49 -9.32
N ILE A 359 3.19 -9.42 -9.98
CA ILE A 359 4.07 -8.51 -10.75
C ILE A 359 5.06 -7.78 -9.83
N ARG A 360 4.67 -7.37 -8.62
CA ARG A 360 5.61 -6.76 -7.68
C ARG A 360 6.64 -7.75 -7.16
N CYS A 361 6.25 -9.00 -6.93
CA CYS A 361 7.18 -10.06 -6.54
C CYS A 361 8.18 -10.36 -7.67
N TRP A 362 7.70 -10.54 -8.90
CA TRP A 362 8.51 -10.70 -10.11
C TRP A 362 9.49 -9.52 -10.28
N ALA A 363 9.00 -8.30 -10.19
CA ALA A 363 9.85 -7.12 -10.34
C ALA A 363 10.92 -7.02 -9.24
N ARG A 364 10.63 -7.51 -8.03
CA ARG A 364 11.61 -7.58 -6.94
C ARG A 364 12.64 -8.69 -7.19
N ALA A 365 12.22 -9.87 -7.62
CA ALA A 365 13.10 -11.00 -7.93
C ALA A 365 14.14 -10.63 -9.00
N HIS A 366 13.74 -9.83 -9.99
CA HIS A 366 14.60 -9.39 -11.09
C HIS A 366 15.31 -8.05 -10.86
N SER A 367 15.27 -7.51 -9.65
CA SER A 367 15.91 -6.23 -9.30
C SER A 367 15.49 -5.08 -10.21
N LEU A 368 14.19 -4.98 -10.50
CA LEU A 368 13.54 -3.82 -11.14
C LEU A 368 13.04 -2.79 -10.11
N THR A 369 12.82 -3.26 -8.87
CA THR A 369 12.43 -2.45 -7.71
C THR A 369 13.51 -2.50 -6.63
N SER A 370 13.63 -1.43 -5.86
CA SER A 370 14.54 -1.32 -4.71
C SER A 370 13.83 -0.72 -3.51
N SER A 371 14.30 -1.05 -2.30
CA SER A 371 13.93 -0.37 -1.05
C SER A 371 14.66 0.98 -0.91
N ILE A 372 15.73 1.19 -1.67
CA ILE A 372 16.51 2.43 -1.66
C ILE A 372 16.06 3.29 -2.86
N PRO A 373 15.86 4.62 -2.66
CA PRO A 373 15.54 5.53 -3.75
C PRO A 373 16.57 5.53 -4.89
N GLY A 374 16.10 5.77 -6.12
CA GLY A 374 16.96 5.99 -7.29
C GLY A 374 16.19 5.82 -8.61
N SER A 375 16.86 5.39 -9.69
CA SER A 375 16.29 5.12 -11.02
C SER A 375 15.39 3.88 -11.21
N TRP A 376 15.06 3.16 -10.14
CA TRP A 376 14.29 1.90 -10.16
C TRP A 376 12.81 2.21 -10.40
N ILE A 377 12.07 1.28 -11.00
CA ILE A 377 10.62 1.43 -11.11
C ILE A 377 10.04 1.30 -9.69
N THR A 378 9.20 2.25 -9.28
CA THR A 378 8.59 2.21 -7.95
C THR A 378 7.43 1.22 -7.91
N ASN A 379 7.15 0.64 -6.73
CA ASN A 379 5.98 -0.23 -6.56
C ASN A 379 4.67 0.47 -6.96
N PHE A 380 4.55 1.77 -6.65
CA PHE A 380 3.40 2.56 -7.07
C PHE A 380 3.29 2.68 -8.61
N SER A 381 4.41 2.89 -9.31
CA SER A 381 4.44 2.91 -10.77
C SER A 381 4.02 1.58 -11.37
N LEU A 382 4.54 0.44 -10.86
CA LEU A 382 4.13 -0.89 -11.31
C LEU A 382 2.64 -1.14 -11.08
N THR A 383 2.11 -0.77 -9.92
CA THR A 383 0.67 -0.89 -9.63
C THR A 383 -0.16 -0.07 -10.62
N MET A 384 0.25 1.16 -10.96
CA MET A 384 -0.44 1.96 -11.98
C MET A 384 -0.39 1.31 -13.37
N MET A 385 0.72 0.67 -13.74
CA MET A 385 0.83 -0.08 -15.00
C MET A 385 -0.14 -1.26 -15.04
N VAL A 386 -0.26 -2.02 -13.94
CA VAL A 386 -1.23 -3.14 -13.83
C VAL A 386 -2.67 -2.62 -13.93
N ILE A 387 -3.02 -1.55 -13.20
CA ILE A 387 -4.36 -0.96 -13.27
C ILE A 387 -4.70 -0.49 -14.68
N PHE A 388 -3.76 0.18 -15.34
CA PHE A 388 -3.92 0.60 -16.72
C PHE A 388 -4.15 -0.58 -17.67
N PHE A 389 -3.36 -1.64 -17.53
CA PHE A 389 -3.56 -2.87 -18.31
C PHE A 389 -4.97 -3.47 -18.09
N LEU A 390 -5.43 -3.51 -16.84
CA LEU A 390 -6.76 -4.03 -16.49
C LEU A 390 -7.93 -3.15 -17.00
N GLN A 391 -7.72 -1.84 -17.10
CA GLN A 391 -8.67 -0.92 -17.75
C GLN A 391 -8.77 -1.12 -19.27
N ARG A 392 -7.75 -1.75 -19.87
CA ARG A 392 -7.64 -1.95 -21.31
C ARG A 392 -8.07 -3.34 -21.80
N ARG A 393 -8.51 -4.21 -20.89
CA ARG A 393 -9.12 -5.49 -21.24
C ARG A 393 -10.40 -5.29 -22.02
N SER A 394 -10.84 -6.34 -22.72
CA SER A 394 -12.08 -6.34 -23.49
C SER A 394 -12.96 -7.53 -23.10
N PRO A 395 -14.00 -7.33 -22.26
CA PRO A 395 -14.40 -6.07 -21.64
C PRO A 395 -13.44 -5.60 -20.53
N PRO A 396 -13.42 -4.31 -20.13
CA PRO A 396 -12.54 -3.80 -19.09
C PRO A 396 -12.76 -4.48 -17.74
N ILE A 397 -11.70 -4.89 -17.05
CA ILE A 397 -11.78 -5.42 -15.68
C ILE A 397 -11.97 -4.28 -14.68
N LEU A 398 -11.27 -3.17 -14.88
CA LEU A 398 -11.36 -1.99 -14.01
C LEU A 398 -11.98 -0.79 -14.73
N PRO A 399 -12.79 0.02 -14.04
CA PRO A 399 -13.25 1.30 -14.57
C PRO A 399 -12.11 2.34 -14.61
N THR A 400 -12.25 3.31 -15.50
CA THR A 400 -11.34 4.46 -15.55
C THR A 400 -11.64 5.46 -14.42
N LEU A 401 -10.65 6.23 -13.97
CA LEU A 401 -10.91 7.23 -12.92
C LEU A 401 -11.87 8.33 -13.38
N ASP A 402 -11.88 8.71 -14.67
CA ASP A 402 -12.87 9.67 -15.17
C ASP A 402 -14.29 9.07 -15.15
N TYR A 403 -14.47 7.79 -15.43
CA TYR A 403 -15.77 7.13 -15.26
C TYR A 403 -16.21 7.13 -13.78
N LEU A 404 -15.31 6.77 -12.85
CA LEU A 404 -15.60 6.85 -11.41
C LEU A 404 -15.97 8.27 -10.96
N LYS A 405 -15.36 9.29 -11.55
CA LYS A 405 -15.73 10.70 -11.33
C LYS A 405 -17.13 11.02 -11.84
N THR A 406 -17.57 10.46 -12.98
CA THR A 406 -18.94 10.69 -13.48
C THR A 406 -20.03 10.09 -12.61
N LEU A 407 -19.72 9.04 -11.86
CA LEU A 407 -20.64 8.40 -10.92
C LEU A 407 -20.72 9.11 -9.56
N ALA A 408 -19.76 9.98 -9.27
CA ALA A 408 -19.63 10.67 -8.00
C ALA A 408 -20.74 11.71 -7.79
N ASP A 409 -21.21 11.84 -6.56
CA ASP A 409 -22.22 12.85 -6.20
C ASP A 409 -21.61 14.04 -5.41
N ALA A 410 -22.48 14.88 -4.85
CA ALA A 410 -22.05 16.05 -4.09
C ALA A 410 -21.25 15.70 -2.82
N GLU A 411 -21.52 14.55 -2.21
CA GLU A 411 -20.82 14.08 -1.00
C GLU A 411 -19.40 13.57 -1.33
N ASP A 412 -19.21 13.09 -2.56
CA ASP A 412 -17.92 12.61 -3.05
C ASP A 412 -16.96 13.75 -3.48
N LYS A 413 -17.48 14.97 -3.67
CA LYS A 413 -16.69 16.11 -4.15
C LYS A 413 -15.47 16.35 -3.27
N CYS A 414 -14.29 16.35 -3.90
CA CYS A 414 -13.03 16.57 -3.21
C CYS A 414 -12.06 17.33 -4.12
N ILE A 415 -11.69 18.53 -3.69
CA ILE A 415 -10.66 19.35 -4.32
C ILE A 415 -9.52 19.52 -3.30
N ILE A 416 -8.31 19.14 -3.67
CA ILE A 416 -7.13 19.21 -2.81
C ILE A 416 -6.08 20.02 -3.56
N GLU A 417 -5.63 21.14 -3.00
CA GLU A 417 -4.58 21.97 -3.61
C GLU A 417 -4.89 22.37 -5.07
N GLY A 418 -6.16 22.63 -5.38
CA GLY A 418 -6.63 22.94 -6.74
C GLY A 418 -6.79 21.73 -7.67
N HIS A 419 -6.38 20.54 -7.25
CA HIS A 419 -6.56 19.29 -8.00
C HIS A 419 -7.92 18.65 -7.70
N ASN A 420 -8.61 18.21 -8.76
CA ASN A 420 -9.90 17.52 -8.62
C ASN A 420 -9.69 16.02 -8.35
N CYS A 421 -9.85 15.65 -7.07
CA CYS A 421 -9.72 14.29 -6.55
C CYS A 421 -11.08 13.60 -6.34
N THR A 422 -12.11 14.03 -7.07
CA THR A 422 -13.47 13.51 -6.94
C THR A 422 -13.63 12.19 -7.68
N PHE A 423 -14.17 11.18 -6.99
CA PHE A 423 -14.59 9.90 -7.53
C PHE A 423 -15.60 9.25 -6.57
N ILE A 424 -16.49 8.41 -7.10
CA ILE A 424 -17.51 7.68 -6.31
C ILE A 424 -16.84 6.85 -5.21
N ARG A 425 -17.34 6.93 -3.96
CA ARG A 425 -16.79 6.15 -2.83
C ARG A 425 -17.57 4.88 -2.49
N ASP A 426 -18.80 4.76 -3.00
CA ASP A 426 -19.66 3.60 -2.78
C ASP A 426 -19.43 2.55 -3.87
N LEU A 427 -18.79 1.44 -3.50
CA LEU A 427 -18.49 0.32 -4.40
C LEU A 427 -19.76 -0.33 -4.97
N ASN A 428 -20.89 -0.30 -4.26
CA ASN A 428 -22.14 -0.93 -4.71
C ASN A 428 -22.76 -0.21 -5.91
N ARG A 429 -22.35 1.04 -6.17
CA ARG A 429 -22.80 1.84 -7.32
C ARG A 429 -21.95 1.61 -8.58
N ILE A 430 -20.90 0.80 -8.49
CA ILE A 430 -20.03 0.46 -9.61
C ILE A 430 -20.47 -0.89 -10.16
N LYS A 431 -20.76 -0.95 -11.46
CA LYS A 431 -21.14 -2.20 -12.13
C LYS A 431 -19.94 -3.16 -12.14
N PRO A 432 -20.12 -4.42 -11.73
CA PRO A 432 -19.09 -5.44 -11.87
C PRO A 432 -18.67 -5.62 -13.33
N SER A 433 -17.41 -6.01 -13.55
CA SER A 433 -16.93 -6.35 -14.90
C SER A 433 -17.59 -7.62 -15.42
N GLY A 434 -17.92 -7.65 -16.71
CA GLY A 434 -18.31 -8.87 -17.42
C GLY A 434 -17.13 -9.70 -17.94
N ASN A 435 -15.90 -9.34 -17.58
CA ASN A 435 -14.69 -10.00 -18.04
C ASN A 435 -14.44 -11.32 -17.29
N THR A 436 -14.17 -12.39 -18.03
CA THR A 436 -13.97 -13.75 -17.50
C THR A 436 -12.56 -14.31 -17.73
N GLU A 437 -11.58 -13.47 -18.10
CA GLU A 437 -10.20 -13.90 -18.31
C GLU A 437 -9.57 -14.43 -17.02
N THR A 438 -8.80 -15.52 -17.12
CA THR A 438 -8.12 -16.15 -15.98
C THR A 438 -6.89 -15.33 -15.57
N LEU A 439 -6.39 -15.55 -14.35
CA LEU A 439 -5.16 -14.92 -13.88
C LEU A 439 -3.96 -15.31 -14.73
N GLU A 440 -3.89 -16.57 -15.18
CA GLU A 440 -2.87 -17.05 -16.11
C GLU A 440 -2.82 -16.24 -17.42
N SER A 441 -3.97 -16.10 -18.09
CA SER A 441 -4.08 -15.32 -19.32
C SER A 441 -3.71 -13.85 -19.06
N LEU A 442 -4.23 -13.25 -17.99
CA LEU A 442 -3.95 -11.85 -17.67
C LEU A 442 -2.46 -11.61 -17.34
N LEU A 443 -1.80 -12.55 -16.67
CA LEU A 443 -0.37 -12.45 -16.36
C LEU A 443 0.47 -12.51 -17.63
N LYS A 444 0.19 -13.47 -18.51
CA LYS A 444 0.86 -13.62 -19.81
C LYS A 444 0.66 -12.37 -20.66
N GLU A 445 -0.58 -11.92 -20.79
CA GLU A 445 -0.93 -10.76 -21.61
C GLU A 445 -0.42 -9.44 -21.04
N PHE A 446 -0.24 -9.31 -19.72
CA PHE A 446 0.44 -8.17 -19.13
C PHE A 446 1.87 -8.04 -19.64
N PHE A 447 2.61 -9.15 -19.64
CA PHE A 447 3.99 -9.19 -20.12
C PHE A 447 4.08 -8.98 -21.63
N GLU A 448 3.17 -9.57 -22.41
CA GLU A 448 3.09 -9.34 -23.85
C GLU A 448 2.77 -7.87 -24.18
N TYR A 449 1.81 -7.29 -23.49
CA TYR A 449 1.39 -5.90 -23.69
C TYR A 449 2.55 -4.94 -23.42
N PHE A 450 3.17 -5.03 -22.24
CA PHE A 450 4.25 -4.13 -21.87
C PHE A 450 5.60 -4.47 -22.51
N GLY A 451 5.83 -5.70 -22.96
CA GLY A 451 6.96 -6.06 -23.80
C GLY A 451 6.91 -5.41 -25.19
N ASN A 452 5.73 -5.02 -25.66
CA ASN A 452 5.51 -4.40 -26.98
C ASN A 452 5.02 -2.94 -26.90
N PHE A 453 4.81 -2.40 -25.69
CA PHE A 453 4.35 -1.04 -25.49
C PHE A 453 5.36 -0.01 -26.02
N ALA A 454 4.87 0.96 -26.80
CA ALA A 454 5.70 2.00 -27.41
C ALA A 454 6.09 3.11 -26.41
N PHE A 455 6.89 2.79 -25.39
CA PHE A 455 7.30 3.74 -24.33
C PHE A 455 8.02 4.98 -24.85
N ASN A 456 8.60 4.93 -26.06
CA ASN A 456 9.21 6.09 -26.70
C ASN A 456 8.19 7.17 -27.08
N LYS A 457 6.96 6.79 -27.44
CA LYS A 457 5.90 7.69 -27.91
C LYS A 457 4.77 7.89 -26.90
N ASN A 458 4.40 6.80 -26.21
CA ASN A 458 3.16 6.73 -25.46
C ASN A 458 3.40 6.81 -23.95
N SER A 459 2.41 7.38 -23.26
CA SER A 459 2.31 7.50 -21.83
C SER A 459 1.09 6.73 -21.31
N ILE A 460 1.15 6.40 -20.03
CA ILE A 460 0.13 5.63 -19.32
C ILE A 460 -0.79 6.61 -18.56
N ASN A 461 -2.09 6.53 -18.83
CA ASN A 461 -3.11 7.37 -18.23
C ASN A 461 -4.30 6.54 -17.72
N ILE A 462 -4.42 6.39 -16.40
CA ILE A 462 -5.51 5.65 -15.76
C ILE A 462 -6.81 6.46 -15.60
N ARG A 463 -6.78 7.77 -15.88
CA ARG A 463 -7.99 8.61 -15.91
C ARG A 463 -8.88 8.24 -17.08
N GLN A 464 -8.27 8.07 -18.25
CA GLN A 464 -8.98 7.73 -19.48
C GLN A 464 -8.87 6.25 -19.86
N GLY A 465 -7.94 5.49 -19.26
CA GLY A 465 -7.68 4.09 -19.62
C GLY A 465 -7.16 3.92 -21.04
N ARG A 466 -6.42 4.92 -21.56
CA ARG A 466 -5.91 4.94 -22.94
C ARG A 466 -4.45 5.38 -23.00
N GLU A 467 -3.74 4.92 -24.02
CA GLU A 467 -2.44 5.45 -24.41
C GLU A 467 -2.57 6.90 -24.88
N GLN A 468 -1.61 7.74 -24.51
CA GLN A 468 -1.55 9.14 -24.94
C GLN A 468 -0.12 9.51 -25.35
N ASN A 469 0.02 10.47 -26.26
CA ASN A 469 1.33 11.04 -26.57
C ASN A 469 1.99 11.60 -25.30
N LYS A 470 3.30 11.40 -25.15
CA LYS A 470 4.03 11.85 -23.96
C LYS A 470 4.05 13.38 -23.85
N PRO A 471 3.63 13.94 -22.70
CA PRO A 471 3.72 15.38 -22.44
C PRO A 471 5.17 15.88 -22.32
N GLU A 472 6.08 15.02 -21.84
CA GLU A 472 7.49 15.34 -21.66
C GLU A 472 8.40 14.17 -22.08
N CYS A 473 9.65 14.47 -22.43
CA CYS A 473 10.64 13.45 -22.76
C CYS A 473 11.17 12.78 -21.47
N SER A 474 10.66 11.58 -21.18
CA SER A 474 11.11 10.71 -20.07
C SER A 474 11.08 9.26 -20.56
N PRO A 475 12.00 8.35 -20.16
CA PRO A 475 11.94 6.95 -20.57
C PRO A 475 10.57 6.31 -20.32
N LEU A 476 10.09 6.38 -19.07
CA LEU A 476 8.75 5.95 -18.66
C LEU A 476 7.93 7.19 -18.28
N HIS A 477 6.68 7.26 -18.75
CA HIS A 477 5.75 8.32 -18.39
C HIS A 477 4.41 7.75 -17.95
N ILE A 478 4.15 7.83 -16.65
CA ILE A 478 2.88 7.47 -16.04
C ILE A 478 2.32 8.72 -15.39
N GLN A 479 1.16 9.18 -15.86
CA GLN A 479 0.52 10.38 -15.33
C GLN A 479 0.01 10.11 -13.90
N ASN A 480 0.31 11.01 -12.96
CA ASN A 480 -0.31 10.97 -11.64
C ASN A 480 -1.83 11.19 -11.80
N PRO A 481 -2.68 10.32 -11.23
CA PRO A 481 -4.13 10.40 -11.43
C PRO A 481 -4.74 11.71 -10.93
N PHE A 482 -4.16 12.37 -9.92
CA PHE A 482 -4.73 13.59 -9.32
C PHE A 482 -3.91 14.85 -9.66
N GLU A 483 -2.58 14.73 -9.71
CA GLU A 483 -1.68 15.79 -10.18
C GLU A 483 -1.34 15.61 -11.67
N THR A 484 -2.24 15.96 -12.58
CA THR A 484 -2.12 15.59 -14.01
C THR A 484 -0.87 16.12 -14.73
N SER A 485 -0.20 17.14 -14.19
CA SER A 485 1.07 17.65 -14.70
C SER A 485 2.28 16.82 -14.27
N LEU A 486 2.10 15.84 -13.37
CA LEU A 486 3.18 15.07 -12.78
C LEU A 486 3.33 13.68 -13.39
N ASN A 487 4.57 13.34 -13.75
CA ASN A 487 4.99 11.98 -14.06
C ASN A 487 5.48 11.25 -12.80
N ILE A 488 4.76 10.21 -12.35
CA ILE A 488 5.12 9.45 -11.13
C ILE A 488 6.36 8.58 -11.30
N SER A 489 6.79 8.38 -12.55
CA SER A 489 7.92 7.54 -12.95
C SER A 489 9.11 8.36 -13.46
N LYS A 490 9.16 9.67 -13.16
CA LYS A 490 10.22 10.58 -13.62
C LYS A 490 11.63 10.19 -13.17
N ASN A 491 11.73 9.40 -12.11
CA ASN A 491 13.00 8.87 -11.63
C ASN A 491 13.57 7.77 -12.55
N VAL A 492 12.73 7.06 -13.32
CA VAL A 492 13.13 5.88 -14.08
C VAL A 492 13.99 6.25 -15.29
N ASN A 493 15.18 5.66 -15.39
CA ASN A 493 16.09 5.88 -16.51
C ASN A 493 15.89 4.85 -17.65
N GLN A 494 16.51 5.12 -18.80
CA GLN A 494 16.34 4.27 -20.00
C GLN A 494 16.85 2.84 -19.79
N SER A 495 17.93 2.66 -19.03
CA SER A 495 18.50 1.33 -18.76
C SER A 495 17.53 0.47 -17.94
N GLN A 496 16.92 1.03 -16.90
CA GLN A 496 15.95 0.32 -16.07
C GLN A 496 14.66 0.00 -16.83
N LEU A 497 14.19 0.92 -17.68
CA LEU A 497 13.05 0.65 -18.55
C LEU A 497 13.37 -0.46 -19.57
N GLN A 498 14.53 -0.41 -20.22
CA GLN A 498 14.91 -1.43 -21.19
C GLN A 498 15.00 -2.81 -20.52
N LYS A 499 15.60 -2.87 -19.32
CA LYS A 499 15.62 -4.10 -18.51
C LYS A 499 14.21 -4.63 -18.23
N PHE A 500 13.27 -3.76 -17.85
CA PHE A 500 11.88 -4.16 -17.65
C PHE A 500 11.26 -4.74 -18.93
N VAL A 501 11.47 -4.11 -20.09
CA VAL A 501 10.94 -4.59 -21.39
C VAL A 501 11.52 -5.94 -21.77
N ASP A 502 12.83 -6.13 -21.61
CA ASP A 502 13.50 -7.39 -21.94
C ASP A 502 12.98 -8.53 -21.06
N LEU A 503 12.87 -8.29 -19.76
CA LEU A 503 12.31 -9.27 -18.81
C LEU A 503 10.83 -9.56 -19.07
N ALA A 504 10.03 -8.56 -19.47
CA ALA A 504 8.63 -8.77 -19.83
C ALA A 504 8.52 -9.68 -21.06
N ARG A 505 9.33 -9.44 -22.11
CA ARG A 505 9.35 -10.31 -23.30
C ARG A 505 9.78 -11.73 -22.98
N GLU A 506 10.80 -11.90 -22.13
CA GLU A 506 11.26 -13.21 -21.69
C GLU A 506 10.20 -13.94 -20.86
N SER A 507 9.53 -13.24 -19.94
CA SER A 507 8.47 -13.81 -19.11
C SER A 507 7.25 -14.25 -19.94
N ALA A 508 6.85 -13.44 -20.93
CA ALA A 508 5.81 -13.81 -21.89
C ALA A 508 6.19 -15.05 -22.70
N TRP A 509 7.46 -15.15 -23.12
CA TRP A 509 7.95 -16.31 -23.85
C TRP A 509 7.92 -17.58 -23.00
N ILE A 510 8.32 -17.53 -21.73
CA ILE A 510 8.29 -18.69 -20.81
C ILE A 510 6.85 -19.20 -20.64
N LEU A 511 5.92 -18.30 -20.32
CA LEU A 511 4.50 -18.66 -20.16
C LEU A 511 3.86 -19.18 -21.46
N SER A 512 4.45 -18.89 -22.62
CA SER A 512 3.97 -19.43 -23.90
C SER A 512 4.49 -20.82 -24.23
N GLN A 513 5.57 -21.26 -23.60
CA GLN A 513 6.16 -22.59 -23.83
C GLN A 513 5.58 -23.65 -22.89
N GLU A 514 5.24 -23.28 -21.65
CA GLU A 514 4.72 -24.20 -20.63
C GLU A 514 3.31 -24.75 -20.96
N ASP A 515 2.56 -24.11 -21.86
CA ASP A 515 1.30 -24.62 -22.43
C ASP A 515 1.44 -26.02 -23.10
N LYS A 516 2.67 -26.47 -23.40
CA LYS A 516 2.94 -27.72 -24.13
C LYS A 516 3.52 -28.86 -23.27
N ASP A 517 4.18 -28.55 -22.16
CA ASP A 517 4.96 -29.50 -21.35
C ASP A 517 4.77 -29.21 -19.85
N ARG A 518 3.54 -29.32 -19.36
CA ARG A 518 3.24 -29.09 -17.94
C ARG A 518 3.88 -30.19 -17.08
N PRO A 519 4.81 -29.86 -16.16
CA PRO A 519 5.38 -30.89 -15.29
C PRO A 519 4.29 -31.45 -14.37
N SER A 520 4.36 -32.75 -14.05
CA SER A 520 3.50 -33.33 -13.02
C SER A 520 3.71 -32.59 -11.68
N PRO A 521 2.65 -32.34 -10.88
CA PRO A 521 2.73 -31.65 -9.58
C PRO A 521 3.72 -32.27 -8.57
N SER A 522 4.17 -33.50 -8.84
CA SER A 522 5.14 -34.26 -8.03
C SER A 522 6.61 -33.97 -8.36
N SER A 523 6.91 -33.20 -9.40
CA SER A 523 8.27 -32.74 -9.66
C SER A 523 8.53 -31.46 -8.86
N ASN A 524 9.56 -31.42 -8.01
CA ASN A 524 10.01 -30.20 -7.32
C ASN A 524 10.59 -29.15 -8.30
N GLN A 525 10.19 -29.17 -9.57
CA GLN A 525 10.67 -28.25 -10.59
C GLN A 525 9.78 -26.98 -10.60
N PRO A 526 10.39 -25.79 -10.65
CA PRO A 526 9.66 -24.53 -10.83
C PRO A 526 8.93 -24.51 -12.17
N TRP A 527 7.67 -24.07 -12.15
CA TRP A 527 6.83 -23.87 -13.33
C TRP A 527 5.88 -22.69 -13.09
N GLY A 528 5.31 -22.11 -14.15
CA GLY A 528 4.38 -21.00 -14.06
C GLY A 528 5.01 -19.78 -13.39
N LEU A 529 4.31 -19.21 -12.40
CA LEU A 529 4.82 -18.12 -11.59
C LEU A 529 6.11 -18.49 -10.85
N ALA A 530 6.24 -19.72 -10.36
CA ALA A 530 7.44 -20.15 -9.63
C ALA A 530 8.69 -20.03 -10.50
N MET A 531 8.58 -20.37 -11.78
CA MET A 531 9.66 -20.21 -12.76
C MET A 531 9.99 -18.73 -12.99
N LEU A 532 8.97 -17.87 -13.12
CA LEU A 532 9.16 -16.43 -13.30
C LEU A 532 9.80 -15.71 -12.10
N LEU A 533 9.73 -16.29 -10.90
CA LEU A 533 10.34 -15.72 -9.70
C LEU A 533 11.81 -16.15 -9.50
N GLN A 534 12.31 -17.08 -10.32
CA GLN A 534 13.73 -17.43 -10.28
C GLN A 534 14.58 -16.32 -10.91
N PRO A 535 15.73 -15.95 -10.34
CA PRO A 535 16.65 -15.04 -11.02
C PRO A 535 17.02 -15.62 -12.38
N PHE A 536 16.83 -14.85 -13.46
CA PHE A 536 17.29 -15.30 -14.77
C PHE A 536 18.81 -15.51 -14.70
N VAL A 537 19.24 -16.77 -14.73
CA VAL A 537 20.61 -17.06 -15.14
C VAL A 537 20.63 -16.68 -16.60
N VAL A 538 21.22 -15.52 -16.91
CA VAL A 538 21.59 -15.18 -18.27
C VAL A 538 22.59 -16.25 -18.70
N SER A 539 22.08 -17.35 -19.23
CA SER A 539 22.90 -18.29 -19.96
C SER A 539 23.36 -17.51 -21.19
N SER A 540 24.61 -17.04 -21.12
CA SER A 540 25.39 -16.48 -22.22
C SER A 540 25.51 -17.43 -23.43
N VAL A 541 24.79 -18.55 -23.42
CA VAL A 541 24.74 -19.60 -24.42
C VAL A 541 23.71 -19.30 -25.53
N SER A 542 22.68 -18.47 -25.30
CA SER A 542 21.67 -18.17 -26.34
C SER A 542 22.02 -16.94 -27.21
N LEU A 543 22.76 -15.96 -26.67
CA LEU A 543 23.33 -14.85 -27.45
C LEU A 543 24.48 -15.29 -28.37
N ALA A 544 25.18 -16.38 -28.03
CA ALA A 544 26.20 -16.98 -28.89
C ALA A 544 25.60 -17.71 -30.12
N LYS A 545 24.37 -18.25 -30.02
CA LYS A 545 23.69 -18.90 -31.15
C LYS A 545 23.01 -17.92 -32.11
N LYS A 546 22.72 -16.67 -31.69
CA LYS A 546 22.23 -15.60 -32.60
C LYS A 546 23.35 -14.79 -33.28
N LYS A 547 24.63 -15.02 -32.96
CA LYS A 547 25.79 -14.33 -33.59
C LYS A 547 26.52 -15.13 -34.67
N ARG A 548 25.91 -16.20 -35.21
CA ARG A 548 26.38 -16.88 -36.43
C ARG A 548 25.37 -16.74 -37.58
N ARG A 549 25.03 -15.50 -37.94
CA ARG A 549 24.69 -15.19 -39.34
C ARG A 549 25.88 -14.44 -39.91
N LYS A 550 26.56 -15.09 -40.86
CA LYS A 550 27.72 -14.54 -41.58
C LYS A 550 27.40 -13.14 -42.10
N PRO A 551 28.35 -12.18 -42.08
CA PRO A 551 28.12 -10.84 -42.60
C PRO A 551 27.69 -10.90 -44.08
N ALA A 552 26.83 -9.99 -44.50
CA ALA A 552 26.36 -9.90 -45.89
C ALA A 552 27.53 -9.80 -46.90
N SER A 553 28.71 -9.33 -46.47
CA SER A 553 29.92 -9.27 -47.28
C SER A 553 30.49 -10.64 -47.67
N GLU A 554 30.38 -11.67 -46.82
CA GLU A 554 30.85 -13.04 -47.14
C GLU A 554 29.89 -13.76 -48.09
N ARG A 555 28.58 -13.50 -47.98
CA ARG A 555 27.59 -14.04 -48.92
C ARG A 555 27.77 -13.46 -50.33
N ILE A 556 28.10 -12.17 -50.44
CA ILE A 556 28.40 -11.53 -51.72
C ILE A 556 29.73 -12.06 -52.30
N LYS A 557 30.73 -12.30 -51.45
CA LYS A 557 32.03 -12.86 -51.88
C LYS A 557 31.89 -14.29 -52.44
N ASN A 558 31.12 -15.14 -51.76
CA ASN A 558 30.87 -16.51 -52.20
C ASN A 558 29.96 -16.57 -53.45
N LEU A 559 29.03 -15.62 -53.61
CA LEU A 559 28.21 -15.52 -54.82
C LEU A 559 29.05 -15.06 -56.03
N LEU A 560 29.99 -14.12 -55.82
CA LEU A 560 30.92 -13.66 -56.85
C LEU A 560 31.96 -14.74 -57.24
N GLU A 561 32.41 -15.56 -56.28
CA GLU A 561 33.28 -16.71 -56.56
C GLU A 561 32.55 -17.81 -57.33
N SER A 562 31.27 -18.05 -57.02
CA SER A 562 30.44 -19.04 -57.73
C SER A 562 30.04 -18.61 -59.16
N ILE A 563 30.08 -17.31 -59.47
CA ILE A 563 29.89 -16.79 -60.84
C ILE A 563 31.20 -16.87 -61.64
N LYS A 564 32.35 -16.72 -60.97
CA LYS A 564 33.68 -16.87 -61.60
C LYS A 564 34.03 -18.31 -61.98
N SER A 565 33.41 -19.31 -61.36
CA SER A 565 33.65 -20.73 -61.66
C SER A 565 32.88 -21.27 -62.88
N HIS A 566 32.05 -20.43 -63.53
CA HIS A 566 31.37 -20.77 -64.78
C HIS A 566 31.73 -19.77 -65.89
N SER A 567 32.91 -19.94 -66.46
CA SER A 567 33.25 -19.40 -67.79
C SER A 567 34.23 -20.39 -68.45
N PRO A 568 34.05 -20.72 -69.74
CA PRO A 568 34.87 -21.74 -70.39
C PRO A 568 36.28 -21.24 -70.67
N GLU A 569 37.21 -22.18 -70.65
CA GLU A 569 38.60 -22.05 -71.06
C GLU A 569 38.75 -21.34 -72.42
N ASN A 570 39.72 -20.42 -72.51
CA ASN A 570 40.45 -20.13 -73.74
C ASN A 570 41.86 -19.65 -73.36
N ASP A 571 42.82 -20.54 -73.64
CA ASP A 571 44.21 -20.39 -74.06
C ASP A 571 45.04 -19.12 -73.75
N THR A 572 46.17 -19.40 -73.08
CA THR A 572 47.57 -18.95 -73.32
C THR A 572 47.84 -17.48 -73.73
N ASP A 573 48.65 -16.76 -72.93
CA ASP A 573 50.12 -16.66 -73.08
C ASP A 573 50.74 -15.33 -72.56
N THR A 574 51.95 -15.44 -72.02
CA THR A 574 53.01 -14.41 -71.84
C THR A 574 52.88 -13.21 -70.86
N ASN A 575 53.63 -13.33 -69.75
CA ASN A 575 54.82 -12.53 -69.36
C ASN A 575 54.74 -10.99 -69.23
N GLY A 576 55.09 -10.45 -68.04
CA GLY A 576 55.44 -9.02 -67.90
C GLY A 576 55.51 -8.46 -66.48
N LYS A 577 56.71 -8.48 -65.87
CA LYS A 577 57.09 -7.66 -64.70
C LYS A 577 56.88 -6.17 -64.97
N ARG A 578 56.35 -5.41 -64.00
CA ARG A 578 56.98 -4.18 -63.48
C ARG A 578 56.28 -3.62 -62.24
N THR A 579 57.10 -3.38 -61.23
CA THR A 579 56.95 -2.47 -60.10
C THR A 579 56.75 -1.02 -60.57
N VAL A 580 56.06 -0.19 -59.77
CA VAL A 580 56.45 1.18 -59.31
C VAL A 580 55.27 1.85 -58.56
N SER A 581 55.46 2.00 -57.25
CA SER A 581 55.47 3.24 -56.46
C SER A 581 54.39 4.33 -56.62
N THR A 582 53.96 4.83 -55.43
CA THR A 582 53.55 6.23 -55.08
C THR A 582 52.28 6.77 -55.76
N GLN A 583 51.37 7.53 -55.14
CA GLN A 583 51.39 8.37 -53.94
C GLN A 583 49.94 8.82 -53.63
N ALA A 584 49.74 9.40 -52.43
CA ALA A 584 48.56 10.12 -51.92
C ALA A 584 47.41 9.26 -51.36
#